data_AF-A0A4Y2CRN0-F1
#
_entry.id   AF-A0A4Y2CRN0-F1
#
_cell.length_a   1.000
_cell.length_b   1.000
_cell.length_c   1.000
_cell.angle_alpha   90.00
_cell.angle_beta   90.00
_cell.angle_gamma   90.00
#
_symmetry.space_group_name_H-M   'P 1'
#
loop_
_entity.id
_entity.type
_entity.pdbx_description
1 polymer ?
#
loop_
_entity_poly.entity_id
_entity_poly.type
_entity_poly.pdbx_seq_one_letter_code
_entity_poly.pdbx_strand_id
1 'polypeptide(L)' 'MEQTSAVKIPPFNFSDPQLWFIMVEATFEVAVPKPITSSVTKYNYCVAHITPEGAAIVRGVIVCPDKKDLYNHLKE' A
#
# COMPACT_ATOMS: atom_id res chain seq x y z
N MET A 1 -21.77 11.94 -10.75
CA MET A 1 -21.29 12.11 -9.37
C MET A 1 -20.11 11.18 -9.22
N GLU A 2 -18.88 11.70 -9.34
CA GLU A 2 -17.68 10.90 -9.12
C GLU A 2 -17.67 10.49 -7.65
N GLN A 3 -18.12 9.27 -7.36
CA GLN A 3 -17.84 8.63 -6.08
C GLN A 3 -16.39 8.14 -6.13
N THR A 4 -15.45 9.07 -6.11
CA THR A 4 -14.05 8.77 -5.88
C THR A 4 -13.96 8.35 -4.41
N SER A 5 -13.92 7.04 -4.16
CA SER A 5 -13.64 6.50 -2.83
C SER A 5 -12.27 7.01 -2.41
N ALA A 6 -12.23 8.08 -1.62
CA ALA A 6 -11.00 8.80 -1.35
C ALA A 6 -10.21 8.08 -0.25
N VAL A 7 -9.66 6.90 -0.58
CA VAL A 7 -8.53 6.38 0.19
C VAL A 7 -7.39 7.36 -0.01
N LYS A 8 -7.03 8.05 1.08
CA LYS A 8 -5.94 9.02 1.08
C LYS A 8 -4.66 8.30 1.50
N ILE A 9 -3.88 7.89 0.51
CA ILE A 9 -2.59 7.26 0.76
C ILE A 9 -1.62 8.33 1.31
N PRO A 10 -0.98 8.09 2.48
CA PRO A 10 0.02 9.01 3.01
C PRO A 10 1.25 9.11 2.09
N PRO A 11 2.04 10.20 2.15
CA PRO A 11 3.30 10.28 1.44
C PRO A 11 4.24 9.14 1.82
N PHE A 12 4.98 8.60 0.85
CA PHE A 12 5.93 7.52 1.10
C PHE A 12 7.01 7.94 2.11
N ASN A 13 7.22 7.12 3.14
CA ASN A 13 8.27 7.35 4.12
C ASN A 13 9.55 6.62 3.69
N PHE A 14 10.47 7.37 3.08
CA PHE A 14 11.74 6.84 2.61
C PHE A 14 12.64 6.30 3.73
N SER A 15 12.52 6.85 4.94
CA SER A 15 13.34 6.46 6.10
C SER A 15 12.80 5.22 6.81
N ASP A 16 11.49 4.97 6.71
CA ASP A 16 10.81 3.83 7.32
C ASP A 16 9.64 3.37 6.43
N PRO A 17 9.93 2.57 5.37
CA PRO A 17 8.92 2.05 4.46
C PRO A 17 7.89 1.15 5.15
N GLN A 18 8.30 0.41 6.17
CA GLN A 18 7.42 -0.48 6.94
C GLN A 18 6.33 0.32 7.66
N LEU A 19 6.71 1.39 8.37
CA LEU A 19 5.75 2.29 9.01
C LEU A 19 4.76 2.86 7.99
N TRP A 20 5.24 3.23 6.80
CA TRP A 20 4.36 3.72 5.74
C TRP A 20 3.30 2.69 5.36
N PHE A 21 3.67 1.42 5.18
CA PHE A 21 2.70 0.38 4.86
C PHE A 21 1.68 0.13 5.98
N ILE A 22 2.08 0.23 7.25
CA ILE A 22 1.17 0.16 8.40
C ILE A 22 0.15 1.31 8.35
N MET A 23 0.62 2.52 8.07
CA MET A 23 -0.27 3.69 7.94
C MET A 23 -1.23 3.54 6.76
N VAL A 24 -0.76 3.04 5.62
CA VAL A 24 -1.60 2.76 4.44
C VAL A 24 -2.68 1.74 4.77
N GLU A 25 -2.35 0.66 5.49
CA GLU A 25 -3.34 -0.35 5.89
C GLU A 25 -4.49 0.25 6.70
N ALA A 26 -4.17 1.12 7.67
CA ALA A 26 -5.19 1.82 8.47
C ALA A 26 -6.13 2.65 7.59
N THR A 27 -5.65 3.24 6.48
CA THR A 27 -6.51 3.99 5.54
C THR A 27 -7.49 3.09 4.79
N PHE A 28 -7.10 1.84 4.51
CA PHE A 28 -7.98 0.87 3.87
C PHE A 28 -9.08 0.38 4.81
N GLU A 29 -8.79 0.24 6.11
CA GLU A 29 -9.75 -0.17 7.12
C GLU A 29 -10.86 0.85 7.34
N VAL A 30 -10.55 2.15 7.23
CA VAL A 30 -11.51 3.24 7.42
C VAL A 30 -12.05 3.81 6.10
N ALA A 31 -11.81 3.13 4.98
CA ALA A 31 -12.26 3.58 3.67
C ALA A 31 -13.80 3.66 3.60
N VAL A 32 -14.31 4.66 2.86
CA VAL A 32 -15.75 4.96 2.71
C VAL A 32 -16.13 4.79 1.24
N PRO A 33 -17.29 4.18 0.92
CA PRO A 33 -18.39 3.76 1.82
C PRO A 33 -18.15 2.44 2.56
N LYS A 34 -17.10 1.69 2.24
CA LYS A 34 -16.75 0.45 2.91
C LYS A 34 -15.23 0.24 2.93
N PRO A 35 -14.70 -0.53 3.90
CA PRO A 35 -13.28 -0.87 3.95
C PRO A 35 -12.81 -1.55 2.66
N ILE A 36 -11.55 -1.31 2.28
CA ILE A 36 -10.89 -2.07 1.22
C ILE A 36 -10.28 -3.33 1.84
N THR A 37 -10.82 -4.49 1.48
CA THR A 37 -10.35 -5.79 2.01
C THR A 37 -9.61 -6.63 0.99
N SER A 38 -9.82 -6.37 -0.31
CA SER A 38 -9.16 -7.09 -1.40
C SER A 38 -7.66 -6.81 -1.43
N SER A 39 -6.85 -7.85 -1.21
CA SER A 39 -5.39 -7.75 -1.24
C SER A 39 -4.86 -7.22 -2.58
N VAL A 40 -5.46 -7.63 -3.70
CA VAL A 40 -5.11 -7.12 -5.04
C VAL A 40 -5.39 -5.62 -5.15
N THR A 41 -6.52 -5.17 -4.60
CA THR A 41 -6.88 -3.75 -4.62
C THR A 41 -5.91 -2.93 -3.75
N LYS A 42 -5.61 -3.39 -2.53
CA LYS A 42 -4.63 -2.76 -1.63
C LYS A 42 -3.27 -2.61 -2.30
N TYR A 43 -2.77 -3.69 -2.90
CA TYR A 43 -1.51 -3.70 -3.64
C TYR A 43 -1.49 -2.66 -4.77
N ASN A 44 -2.54 -2.63 -5.60
CA ASN A 44 -2.63 -1.68 -6.71
C ASN A 44 -2.62 -0.22 -6.22
N TYR A 45 -3.28 0.09 -5.09
CA TYR A 45 -3.25 1.42 -4.48
C TYR A 45 -1.84 1.81 -4.04
N CYS A 46 -1.13 0.92 -3.35
CA CYS A 46 0.24 1.18 -2.91
C CYS A 46 1.16 1.46 -4.11
N VAL A 47 1.17 0.56 -5.11
CA VAL A 47 2.03 0.71 -6.29
C VAL A 47 1.73 2.00 -7.07
N ALA A 48 0.46 2.38 -7.19
CA ALA A 48 0.06 3.60 -7.89
C ALA A 48 0.51 4.90 -7.19
N HIS A 49 0.81 4.86 -5.89
CA HIS A 49 1.14 6.05 -5.08
C HIS A 49 2.61 6.13 -4.65
N ILE A 50 3.42 5.12 -4.98
CA ILE A 50 4.86 5.15 -4.72
C ILE A 50 5.55 5.85 -5.89
N THR A 51 6.43 6.80 -5.60
CA THR A 51 7.23 7.47 -6.62
C THR A 51 8.29 6.52 -7.20
N PRO A 52 8.86 6.77 -8.39
CA PRO A 52 9.91 5.92 -8.95
C PRO A 52 11.09 5.68 -7.99
N GLU A 53 11.48 6.69 -7.21
CA GLU A 53 12.53 6.60 -6.20
C GLU A 53 12.13 5.68 -5.05
N GLY A 54 10.90 5.79 -4.55
CA GLY A 54 10.38 4.88 -3.52
C GLY A 54 10.24 3.44 -4.03
N ALA A 55 9.82 3.27 -5.29
CA ALA A 55 9.65 1.97 -5.91
C ALA A 55 10.98 1.24 -6.07
N ALA A 56 12.09 1.96 -6.26
CA ALA A 56 13.43 1.39 -6.27
C ALA A 56 13.81 0.81 -4.89
N ILE A 57 13.41 1.46 -3.80
CA ILE A 57 13.69 1.02 -2.42
C ILE A 57 12.91 -0.25 -2.08
N VAL A 58 11.61 -0.29 -2.42
CA VAL A 58 10.75 -1.46 -2.15
C VAL A 58 10.64 -2.41 -3.34
N ARG A 59 11.58 -2.33 -4.30
CA ARG A 59 11.53 -3.12 -5.56
C ARG A 59 11.44 -4.62 -5.30
N GLY A 60 12.14 -5.12 -4.28
CA GLY A 60 12.10 -6.54 -3.91
C GLY A 60 10.68 -7.03 -3.62
N VAL A 61 9.91 -6.22 -2.90
CA VAL A 61 8.50 -6.46 -2.54
C VAL A 61 7.59 -6.41 -3.77
N ILE A 62 7.80 -5.44 -4.67
CA ILE A 62 6.95 -5.24 -5.86
C ILE A 62 7.22 -6.33 -6.92
N VAL A 63 8.49 -6.68 -7.16
CA VAL A 63 8.92 -7.53 -8.28
C VAL A 63 8.87 -9.02 -7.93
N CYS A 64 9.01 -9.37 -6.65
CA CYS A 64 8.88 -10.73 -6.16
C CYS A 64 7.74 -10.80 -5.16
N PRO A 65 6.46 -10.77 -5.62
CA PRO A 65 5.37 -11.01 -4.72
C PRO A 65 5.40 -12.51 -4.37
N ASP A 66 6.12 -12.87 -3.32
CA ASP A 66 6.18 -14.26 -2.87
C ASP A 66 4.76 -14.75 -2.59
N LYS A 67 4.34 -15.78 -3.32
CA LYS A 67 2.94 -16.10 -3.65
C LYS A 67 2.05 -16.53 -2.47
N LYS A 68 2.50 -16.41 -1.22
CA LYS A 68 1.76 -16.90 -0.06
C LYS A 68 1.59 -15.92 1.09
N ASP A 69 2.40 -14.86 1.23
CA ASP A 69 2.19 -13.93 2.36
C ASP A 69 2.90 -12.57 2.20
N LEU A 70 2.39 -11.74 1.28
CA LEU A 70 2.99 -10.44 0.93
C LEU A 70 3.00 -9.41 2.06
N TYR A 71 2.10 -9.56 3.04
CA TYR A 71 1.89 -8.55 4.08
C TYR A 71 2.78 -8.75 5.30
N ASN A 72 3.21 -9.98 5.58
CA ASN A 72 4.11 -10.26 6.70
C ASN A 72 5.58 -9.94 6.35
N HIS A 73 5.99 -10.11 5.10
CA HIS A 73 7.35 -9.73 4.66
C HIS A 73 7.53 -8.20 4.53
N LEU A 74 6.43 -7.48 4.43
CA LEU A 74 6.38 -6.02 4.43
C LEU A 74 6.68 -5.39 5.81
N LYS A 75 6.62 -6.23 6.86
CA LYS A 75 6.80 -5.86 8.27
C LYS A 75 8.14 -6.31 8.84
N GLU A 76 9.05 -6.79 8.01
CA GLU A 76 10.45 -7.04 8.40
C GLU A 76 11.37 -5.96 7.83
#